data_AF-A0AA39VGS9-F1
#
_entry.id   AF-A0AA39VGS9-F1
#
_cell.length_a   1.000
_cell.length_b   1.000
_cell.length_c   1.000
_cell.angle_alpha   90.00
_cell.angle_beta   90.00
_cell.angle_gamma   90.00
#
_symmetry.space_group_name_H-M   'P 1'
#
loop_
_entity.id
_entity.type
_entity.pdbx_description
1 polymer ?
#
loop_
_entity_poly.entity_id
_entity_poly.type
_entity_poly.pdbx_seq_one_letter_code
_entity_poly.pdbx_strand_id
1 'polypeptide(L)'
;MGLSTLPSLALKVLMHHGLPPNTPAAAIERGTTPQQRVVFAELKDLTDKISLAELISPTLIVIRKVVSLSPFWPYSSKEATCMAEAK
;
A
#
# COMPACT_ATOMS: atom_id res chain seq x y z
N MET A 1 5.66 4.80 -14.37
CA MET A 1 6.66 5.19 -13.37
C MET A 1 6.37 4.58 -12.00
N GLY A 2 5.29 4.92 -11.28
CA GLY A 2 4.97 4.28 -9.98
C GLY A 2 4.34 2.88 -10.06
N LEU A 3 3.24 2.75 -10.82
CA LEU A 3 2.48 1.50 -10.94
C LEU A 3 3.31 0.36 -11.57
N SER A 4 4.06 0.67 -12.62
CA SER A 4 4.88 -0.29 -13.37
C SER A 4 6.10 -0.81 -12.59
N THR A 5 6.59 -0.07 -11.59
CA THR A 5 7.77 -0.44 -10.78
C THR A 5 7.40 -1.04 -9.43
N LEU A 6 6.11 -1.02 -9.08
CA LEU A 6 5.63 -1.46 -7.78
C LEU A 6 6.01 -2.91 -7.43
N PRO A 7 5.90 -3.92 -8.34
CA PRO A 7 6.24 -5.30 -7.99
C PRO A 7 7.70 -5.44 -7.54
N SER A 8 8.63 -4.79 -8.25
CA SER A 8 10.06 -4.82 -7.90
C SER A 8 10.35 -3.98 -6.66
N LEU A 9 9.71 -2.82 -6.49
CA LEU A 9 9.88 -1.96 -5.32
C LEU A 9 9.40 -2.63 -4.02
N ALA A 10 8.19 -3.20 -4.02
CA ALA A 10 7.59 -3.82 -2.85
C ALA A 10 8.44 -4.99 -2.34
N LEU A 11 8.80 -5.92 -3.24
CA LEU A 11 9.57 -7.11 -2.90
C LEU A 11 11.05 -6.82 -2.62
N LYS A 12 11.74 -6.13 -3.53
CA LYS A 12 13.21 -6.06 -3.53
C LYS A 12 13.78 -4.94 -2.67
N VAL A 13 13.01 -3.88 -2.45
CA VAL A 13 13.52 -2.70 -1.73
C VAL A 13 12.83 -2.63 -0.38
N LEU A 14 11.51 -2.50 -0.36
CA LEU A 14 10.81 -2.21 0.88
C LEU A 14 10.84 -3.38 1.86
N MET A 15 10.40 -4.57 1.44
CA MET A 15 10.42 -5.75 2.30
C MET A 15 11.84 -6.21 2.64
N HIS A 16 12.74 -6.20 1.65
CA HIS A 16 14.15 -6.55 1.87
C HIS A 16 14.83 -5.66 2.90
N HIS A 17 14.55 -4.35 2.91
CA HIS A 17 15.08 -3.41 3.91
C HIS A 17 14.23 -3.31 5.19
N GLY A 18 13.41 -4.33 5.48
CA GLY A 18 12.78 -4.51 6.79
C GLY A 18 11.39 -3.88 6.93
N LEU A 19 10.72 -3.48 5.84
CA LEU A 19 9.33 -3.07 5.92
C LEU A 19 8.43 -4.32 6.08
N PRO A 20 7.60 -4.39 7.15
CA PRO A 20 6.78 -5.57 7.38
C PRO A 20 5.82 -5.86 6.21
N PRO A 21 5.59 -7.14 5.85
CA PRO A 21 4.71 -7.50 4.74
C PRO A 21 3.25 -7.11 4.99
N ASN A 22 2.84 -7.00 6.25
CA ASN A 22 1.52 -6.53 6.68
C ASN A 22 1.40 -4.99 6.74
N THR A 23 2.39 -4.24 6.22
CA THR A 23 2.33 -2.78 6.21
C THR A 23 1.13 -2.30 5.40
N PRO A 24 0.25 -1.45 5.96
CA PRO A 24 -0.88 -0.90 5.22
C PRO A 24 -0.45 -0.12 3.98
N ALA A 25 -1.12 -0.35 2.86
CA ALA A 25 -0.86 0.31 1.59
C ALA A 25 -2.15 0.57 0.79
N ALA A 26 -2.13 1.61 -0.02
CA ALA A 26 -3.21 1.99 -0.91
C ALA A 26 -2.70 2.36 -2.30
N ALA A 27 -3.46 2.00 -3.33
CA ALA A 27 -3.30 2.48 -4.69
C ALA A 27 -4.54 3.29 -5.08
N ILE A 28 -4.33 4.53 -5.51
CA ILE A 28 -5.38 5.50 -5.84
C ILE A 28 -5.24 5.87 -7.31
N GLU A 29 -6.10 5.31 -8.15
CA GLU A 29 -6.21 5.63 -9.57
C GLU A 29 -7.09 6.87 -9.76
N ARG A 30 -6.68 7.79 -10.64
CA ARG A 30 -7.45 9.00 -11.00
C ARG A 30 -7.96 9.75 -9.77
N GLY A 31 -7.06 10.01 -8.83
CA GLY A 31 -7.36 10.69 -7.56
C GLY A 31 -8.13 12.00 -7.74
N THR A 32 -9.04 12.29 -6.80
CA THR A 32 -9.92 13.47 -6.75
C THR A 32 -10.86 13.66 -7.95
N THR A 33 -11.04 12.63 -8.79
CA THR A 33 -11.99 12.64 -9.90
C THR A 33 -13.20 11.74 -9.60
N PRO A 34 -14.35 11.92 -10.27
CA PRO A 34 -15.48 11.00 -10.16
C PRO A 34 -15.16 9.54 -10.57
N GLN A 35 -14.08 9.34 -11.35
CA GLN A 35 -13.61 8.03 -11.80
C GLN A 35 -12.51 7.45 -10.88
N GLN A 36 -12.35 8.01 -9.68
CA GLN A 36 -11.37 7.55 -8.70
C GLN A 36 -11.65 6.09 -8.31
N ARG A 37 -10.61 5.27 -8.33
CA ARG A 37 -10.66 3.89 -7.84
C ARG A 37 -9.56 3.70 -6.82
N VAL A 38 -9.88 3.03 -5.72
CA VAL A 38 -8.95 2.82 -4.61
C VAL A 38 -8.86 1.34 -4.30
N VAL A 39 -7.63 0.82 -4.24
CA VAL A 39 -7.31 -0.53 -3.79
C VAL A 39 -6.56 -0.42 -2.47
N PHE A 40 -7.09 -1.06 -1.43
CA PHE A 40 -6.46 -1.18 -0.12
C PHE A 40 -5.93 -2.60 0.09
N ALA A 41 -4.69 -2.71 0.55
CA ALA A 41 -4.05 -3.99 0.81
C ALA A 41 -2.92 -3.86 1.83
N GLU A 42 -2.54 -4.98 2.44
CA GLU A 42 -1.20 -5.09 3.02
C GLU A 42 -0.15 -5.12 1.90
N LEU A 43 1.07 -4.66 2.18
CA LEU A 43 2.15 -4.53 1.19
C LEU A 43 2.41 -5.81 0.40
N LYS A 44 2.31 -6.99 1.04
CA LYS A 44 2.49 -8.30 0.40
C LYS A 44 1.45 -8.61 -0.67
N ASP A 45 0.22 -8.09 -0.52
CA ASP A 45 -0.92 -8.40 -1.39
C ASP A 45 -1.20 -7.26 -2.39
N LEU A 46 -0.55 -6.10 -2.21
CA LEU A 46 -0.88 -4.89 -2.94
C LEU A 46 -0.73 -5.06 -4.45
N THR A 47 0.38 -5.67 -4.89
CA THR A 47 0.64 -5.88 -6.32
C THR A 47 -0.44 -6.76 -6.96
N ASP A 48 -0.79 -7.87 -6.31
CA ASP A 48 -1.78 -8.81 -6.83
C ASP A 48 -3.17 -8.16 -6.89
N LYS A 49 -3.56 -7.42 -5.84
CA LYS A 49 -4.85 -6.72 -5.82
C LYS A 49 -4.93 -5.61 -6.86
N ILE A 50 -3.84 -4.91 -7.14
CA ILE A 50 -3.78 -3.91 -8.21
C ILE A 50 -3.97 -4.56 -9.58
N SER A 51 -3.32 -5.70 -9.83
CA SER A 51 -3.46 -6.46 -11.07
C SER A 51 -4.87 -7.00 -11.25
N LEU A 52 -5.46 -7.56 -10.19
CA LEU A 52 -6.84 -8.04 -10.19
C LEU A 52 -7.85 -6.91 -10.42
N ALA A 53 -7.56 -5.71 -9.89
CA ALA A 53 -8.38 -4.54 -10.13
C ALA A 53 -8.08 -3.87 -11.49
N GLU A 54 -7.09 -4.32 -12.26
CA GLU A 54 -6.73 -3.71 -13.55
C GLU A 54 -6.57 -2.18 -13.44
N LEU A 55 -5.92 -1.69 -12.38
CA LEU A 55 -5.66 -0.25 -12.28
C LEU A 55 -4.70 0.17 -13.39
N ILE A 56 -4.96 1.33 -13.97
CA ILE A 56 -4.09 1.95 -14.97
C ILE A 56 -3.56 3.29 -14.46
N SER A 57 -2.60 3.86 -15.19
CA SER A 57 -2.12 5.20 -14.86
C SER A 57 -3.17 6.26 -15.23
N PRO A 58 -3.21 7.40 -14.50
CA PRO A 58 -2.36 7.76 -13.36
C PRO A 58 -2.82 7.12 -12.04
N THR A 59 -1.87 6.49 -11.32
CA THR A 59 -2.12 5.87 -10.01
C THR A 59 -1.06 6.31 -8.99
N LEU A 60 -1.50 6.77 -7.83
CA LEU A 60 -0.68 7.11 -6.66
C LEU A 60 -0.60 5.92 -5.71
N ILE A 61 0.59 5.59 -5.22
CA ILE A 61 0.81 4.54 -4.23
C ILE A 61 1.18 5.19 -2.89
N VAL A 62 0.46 4.83 -1.82
CA VAL A 62 0.73 5.26 -0.45
C VAL A 62 1.02 4.02 0.39
N ILE A 63 2.13 4.02 1.12
CA ILE A 63 2.57 2.89 1.96
C ILE A 63 2.88 3.45 3.34
N ARG A 64 2.45 2.74 4.40
CA ARG A 64 2.64 2.98 5.86
C ARG A 64 1.32 3.23 6.60
N LYS A 65 1.44 3.36 7.93
CA LYS A 65 0.38 3.58 8.93
C LYS A 65 -0.63 4.67 8.55
N VAL A 66 -0.25 5.68 7.77
CA VAL A 66 -1.20 6.73 7.35
C VAL A 66 -2.39 6.17 6.55
N VAL A 67 -2.22 5.05 5.86
CA VAL A 67 -3.30 4.41 5.10
C VAL A 67 -4.42 3.91 6.01
N SER A 68 -4.10 3.45 7.23
CA SER A 68 -5.12 2.96 8.17
C SER A 68 -5.93 4.10 8.81
N LEU A 69 -5.58 5.36 8.55
CA LEU A 69 -6.41 6.52 8.93
C LEU A 69 -7.53 6.77 7.92
N SER A 70 -7.52 6.10 6.77
CA SER A 70 -8.60 6.21 5.79
C SER A 70 -9.88 5.57 6.34
N PRO A 71 -11.05 6.23 6.23
CA PRO A 71 -12.32 5.64 6.65
C PRO A 71 -12.72 4.41 5.81
N PHE A 72 -12.04 4.19 4.68
CA PHE A 72 -12.29 3.07 3.77
C PHE A 72 -11.30 1.90 3.95
N TRP A 73 -10.40 1.99 4.94
CA TRP A 73 -9.45 0.91 5.22
C TRP A 73 -10.17 -0.28 5.87
N PRO A 74 -10.17 -1.48 5.26
CA PRO A 74 -11.02 -2.59 5.69
C PRO A 74 -10.42 -3.45 6.82
N TYR A 75 -9.14 -3.29 7.15
CA TYR A 75 -8.45 -4.11 8.15
C TYR A 75 -8.39 -3.38 9.49
N SER A 76 -9.12 -3.85 10.50
CA SER A 76 -9.05 -3.30 11.86
C SER A 76 -7.60 -3.29 12.37
N SER A 77 -7.17 -2.16 12.93
CA SER A 77 -5.83 -1.97 13.50
C SER A 77 -5.59 -2.97 14.62
N LYS A 78 -4.99 -4.11 14.32
CA LYS A 78 -4.24 -4.86 15.34
C LYS A 78 -3.01 -4.01 15.64
N GLU A 79 -2.96 -3.47 16.86
CA GLU A 79 -1.90 -2.60 17.38
C GLU A 79 -0.52 -3.12 16.99
N ALA A 80 0.22 -2.33 16.21
CA ALA A 80 1.65 -2.53 16.04
C ALA A 80 2.35 -1.89 17.24
N THR A 81 2.63 -2.70 18.25
CA THR A 81 3.44 -2.36 19.42
C THR A 81 4.73 -1.68 18.96
N CYS A 82 4.89 -0.41 19.31
CA CYS A 82 6.14 0.29 19.15
C CYS A 82 7.15 -0.29 20.16
N MET A 83 8.09 -1.11 19.69
CA MET A 83 9.38 -1.23 20.35
C MET A 83 10.42 -0.56 19.46
N ALA A 84 10.71 0.69 19.79
CA ALA A 84 12.00 1.29 19.46
C ALA A 84 12.97 0.83 20.55
N GLU A 85 13.82 -0.15 20.24
CA GLU A 85 15.09 -0.28 20.95
C GLU A 85 16.16 0.40 20.09
N ALA A 86 16.54 1.60 20.53
CA ALA A 86 17.82 2.18 20.22
C ALA A 86 18.89 1.36 20.96
N LYS A 87 19.90 0.91 20.23
CA LYS A 87 21.16 0.44 20.81
C LYS A 87 22.30 1.17 20.11
#